data_AF-A0A7V9GV77-F1
#
_entry.id   AF-A0A7V9GV77-F1
#
_cell.length_a   1.000
_cell.length_b   1.000
_cell.length_c   1.000
_cell.angle_alpha   90.00
_cell.angle_beta   90.00
_cell.angle_gamma   90.00
#
_symmetry.space_group_name_H-M   'P 1'
#
loop_
_entity.id
_entity.type
_entity.pdbx_description
1 polymer ?
#
loop_
_entity_poly.entity_id
_entity_poly.type
_entity_poly.pdbx_seq_one_letter_code
_entity_poly.pdbx_strand_id
1 'polypeptide(L)'
;MISIVVPVRNGGEDLRRLLDSIDRQQVDEEVEVVVVDSASTDGSADLARSRGAKVHVIGVEEFNHGSTRNLGVALSSGDPVVFTSQDAYAEDEHWLARLTDIGEFAGVYGRQLAHHDATPPERYFLDFLYG
;
A
#
# COMPACT_ATOMS: atom_id res chain seq x y z
N MET A 1 -2.65 -1.37 -16.56
CA MET A 1 -2.06 -0.47 -15.54
C MET A 1 -2.74 -0.78 -14.23
N ILE A 2 -1.96 -0.93 -13.16
CA ILE A 2 -2.44 -1.23 -11.80
C ILE A 2 -2.21 -0.01 -10.92
N SER A 3 -3.20 0.36 -10.11
CA SER A 3 -3.07 1.46 -9.14
C SER A 3 -2.91 0.93 -7.73
N ILE A 4 -1.90 1.39 -7.00
CA ILE A 4 -1.73 1.08 -5.58
C ILE A 4 -2.09 2.32 -4.76
N VAL A 5 -3.15 2.23 -3.95
CA VAL A 5 -3.59 3.31 -3.06
C VAL A 5 -3.03 3.08 -1.66
N VAL A 6 -2.27 4.07 -1.16
CA VAL A 6 -1.62 4.04 0.16
C VAL A 6 -2.02 5.27 0.98
N PRO A 7 -2.88 5.14 1.99
CA PRO A 7 -3.06 6.17 3.01
C PRO A 7 -1.79 6.29 3.85
N VAL A 8 -1.28 7.50 4.05
CA VAL A 8 -0.03 7.75 4.78
C VAL A 8 -0.23 8.81 5.85
N ARG A 9 0.35 8.58 7.03
CA ARG A 9 0.59 9.59 8.05
C ARG A 9 1.82 9.21 8.86
N ASN A 10 2.87 10.03 8.74
CA ASN A 10 4.16 9.82 9.39
C ASN A 10 4.69 8.38 9.18
N GLY A 11 4.72 7.93 7.92
CA GLY A 11 5.10 6.57 7.56
C GLY A 11 6.61 6.32 7.59
N GLY A 12 7.44 7.35 7.51
CA GLY A 12 8.90 7.28 7.67
C GLY A 12 9.57 6.06 7.02
N GLU A 13 10.19 5.24 7.85
CA GLU A 13 10.93 4.04 7.45
C GLU A 13 10.02 2.93 6.90
N ASP A 14 8.81 2.78 7.41
CA ASP A 14 7.86 1.76 6.95
C ASP A 14 7.38 2.08 5.53
N LEU A 15 7.05 3.35 5.28
CA LEU A 15 6.71 3.81 3.93
C LEU A 15 7.88 3.58 2.96
N ARG A 16 9.13 3.81 3.40
CA ARG A 16 10.30 3.54 2.58
C ARG A 16 10.40 2.05 2.23
N ARG A 17 10.21 1.15 3.20
CA ARG A 17 10.21 -0.30 2.97
C ARG A 17 9.10 -0.74 2.03
N LEU A 18 7.90 -0.17 2.18
CA LEU A 18 6.78 -0.39 1.28
C LEU A 18 7.14 0.00 -0.15
N LEU A 19 7.59 1.23 -0.38
CA LEU A 19 7.95 1.72 -1.71
C LEU A 19 9.11 0.91 -2.31
N ASP A 20 10.11 0.53 -1.51
CA ASP A 20 11.20 -0.37 -1.91
C ASP A 20 10.68 -1.76 -2.35
N SER A 21 9.62 -2.27 -1.72
CA SER A 21 9.00 -3.56 -2.09
C SER A 21 8.11 -3.45 -3.34
N ILE A 22 7.43 -2.31 -3.54
CA ILE A 22 6.63 -2.03 -4.73
C ILE A 22 7.52 -1.92 -5.97
N ASP A 23 8.65 -1.21 -5.86
CA ASP A 23 9.58 -1.01 -6.98
C ASP A 23 10.25 -2.32 -7.46
N ARG A 24 10.17 -3.39 -6.66
CA ARG A 24 10.70 -4.73 -7.00
C ARG A 24 9.66 -5.64 -7.64
N GLN A 25 8.40 -5.23 -7.73
CA GLN A 25 7.34 -6.09 -8.26
C GLN A 25 7.59 -6.44 -9.72
N GLN A 26 7.46 -7.72 -10.04
CA GLN A 26 7.54 -8.28 -11.38
C GLN A 26 6.11 -8.53 -11.87
N VAL A 27 5.62 -7.60 -12.66
CA VAL A 27 4.29 -7.60 -13.28
C VAL A 27 4.41 -7.00 -14.68
N ASP A 28 3.61 -7.45 -15.64
CA ASP A 28 3.73 -7.04 -17.05
C ASP A 28 3.06 -5.67 -17.30
N GLU A 29 2.24 -5.21 -16.36
CA GLU A 29 1.49 -3.97 -16.40
C GLU A 29 2.24 -2.80 -15.74
N GLU A 30 2.06 -1.59 -16.26
CA GLU A 30 2.51 -0.37 -15.59
C GLU A 30 1.87 -0.25 -14.20
N VAL A 31 2.66 0.12 -13.19
CA VAL A 31 2.22 0.32 -11.81
C VAL A 31 2.28 1.80 -11.47
N GLU A 32 1.19 2.35 -10.94
CA GLU A 32 1.19 3.67 -10.33
C GLU A 32 0.93 3.57 -8.82
N VAL A 33 1.58 4.46 -8.06
CA VAL A 33 1.34 4.58 -6.62
C VAL A 33 0.64 5.90 -6.34
N VAL A 34 -0.51 5.84 -5.68
CA VAL A 34 -1.30 6.98 -5.24
C VAL A 34 -1.25 7.04 -3.72
N VAL A 35 -0.60 8.08 -3.21
CA VAL A 35 -0.50 8.33 -1.77
C VAL A 35 -1.51 9.41 -1.37
N VAL A 36 -2.34 9.09 -0.39
CA VAL A 36 -3.18 10.10 0.29
C VAL A 36 -2.57 10.36 1.66
N ASP A 37 -1.83 11.47 1.76
CA ASP A 37 -1.07 11.87 2.95
C ASP A 37 -1.92 12.72 3.88
N SER A 38 -2.04 12.33 5.15
CA SER A 38 -2.84 13.04 6.16
C SER A 38 -1.98 14.01 6.98
N ALA A 39 -1.36 14.95 6.25
CA ALA A 39 -0.47 15.99 6.76
C ALA A 39 0.71 15.45 7.59
N SER A 40 1.52 14.58 6.97
CA SER A 40 2.75 14.08 7.59
C SER A 40 3.76 15.21 7.86
N THR A 41 4.50 15.10 8.97
CA THR A 41 5.51 16.08 9.39
C THR A 41 6.93 15.51 9.43
N ASP A 42 7.10 14.26 9.01
CA ASP A 42 8.37 13.50 9.05
C ASP A 42 9.06 13.39 7.68
N GLY A 43 8.52 14.03 6.65
CA GLY A 43 9.01 13.96 5.26
C GLY A 43 8.41 12.82 4.43
N SER A 44 7.43 12.07 4.94
CA SER A 44 6.78 10.96 4.20
C SER A 44 6.22 11.37 2.83
N ALA A 45 5.57 12.53 2.76
CA ALA A 45 5.01 13.03 1.50
C ALA A 45 6.11 13.30 0.46
N ASP A 46 7.24 13.86 0.87
CA ASP A 46 8.37 14.16 -0.03
C ASP A 46 9.10 12.88 -0.45
N LEU A 47 9.24 11.92 0.46
CA LEU A 47 9.74 10.58 0.15
C LEU A 47 8.89 9.94 -0.96
N ALA A 48 7.57 9.90 -0.81
CA ALA A 48 6.67 9.33 -1.82
C ALA A 48 6.77 10.05 -3.17
N ARG A 49 6.80 11.39 -3.19
CA ARG A 49 7.00 12.16 -4.44
C ARG A 49 8.33 11.84 -5.11
N SER A 50 9.40 11.68 -4.33
CA SER A 50 10.73 11.37 -4.85
C SER A 50 10.79 9.99 -5.54
N ARG A 51 9.87 9.08 -5.20
CA ARG A 51 9.70 7.76 -5.82
C ARG A 51 8.67 7.75 -6.95
N GLY A 52 8.20 8.92 -7.39
CA GLY A 52 7.26 9.05 -8.51
C GLY A 52 5.80 8.79 -8.14
N ALA A 53 5.46 8.67 -6.85
CA ALA A 53 4.07 8.51 -6.43
C ALA A 53 3.26 9.80 -6.67
N LYS A 54 1.99 9.64 -7.05
CA LYS A 54 1.00 10.72 -7.04
C LYS A 54 0.59 10.99 -5.59
N VAL A 55 1.08 12.09 -5.01
CA VAL A 55 0.80 12.44 -3.61
C VAL A 55 -0.27 13.53 -3.51
N HIS A 56 -1.36 13.23 -2.81
CA HIS A 56 -2.39 14.18 -2.44
C HIS A 56 -2.41 14.35 -0.93
N VAL A 57 -2.31 15.60 -0.45
CA VAL A 57 -2.26 15.91 0.99
C VAL A 57 -3.63 16.40 1.45
N ILE A 58 -4.16 15.83 2.53
CA ILE A 58 -5.38 16.24 3.22
C ILE A 58 -5.05 16.68 4.66
N GLY A 59 -5.91 17.51 5.26
CA GLY A 59 -5.83 17.85 6.67
C GLY A 59 -6.03 16.61 7.56
N VAL A 60 -5.46 16.66 8.78
CA VAL A 60 -5.58 15.56 9.75
C VAL A 60 -7.05 15.30 10.11
N GLU A 61 -7.82 16.37 10.20
CA GLU A 61 -9.25 16.39 10.49
C GLU A 61 -10.12 15.86 9.34
N GLU A 62 -9.58 15.82 8.12
CA GLU A 62 -10.27 15.29 6.94
C GLU A 62 -10.08 13.76 6.79
N PHE A 63 -9.14 13.18 7.53
CA PHE A 63 -8.84 11.75 7.45
C PHE A 63 -10.01 10.89 7.95
N ASN A 64 -10.40 9.93 7.11
CA ASN A 64 -11.29 8.84 7.50
C ASN A 64 -10.97 7.61 6.67
N HIS A 65 -10.92 6.44 7.31
CA HIS A 65 -10.50 5.19 6.67
C HIS A 65 -11.21 4.89 5.34
N GLY A 66 -12.50 5.20 5.21
CA GLY A 66 -13.27 4.99 3.99
C GLY A 66 -13.09 6.10 2.96
N SER A 67 -13.36 7.35 3.33
CA SER A 67 -13.31 8.47 2.37
C SER A 67 -11.90 8.72 1.84
N THR A 68 -10.86 8.55 2.65
CA THR A 68 -9.46 8.67 2.21
C THR A 68 -9.11 7.63 1.15
N ARG A 69 -9.60 6.39 1.29
CA ARG A 69 -9.42 5.35 0.26
C ARG A 69 -10.21 5.64 -0.99
N ASN A 70 -11.46 6.10 -0.86
CA ASN A 70 -12.28 6.50 -2.00
C ASN A 70 -11.66 7.66 -2.78
N LEU A 71 -11.05 8.62 -2.08
CA LEU A 71 -10.28 9.70 -2.69
C LEU A 71 -9.07 9.13 -3.45
N GLY A 72 -8.34 8.19 -2.87
CA GLY A 72 -7.24 7.49 -3.56
C GLY A 72 -7.70 6.80 -4.85
N VAL A 73 -8.84 6.10 -4.82
CA VAL A 73 -9.46 5.51 -6.03
C VAL A 73 -9.81 6.59 -7.05
N ALA A 74 -10.42 7.70 -6.63
CA ALA A 74 -10.80 8.79 -7.54
C ALA A 74 -9.59 9.48 -8.21
N LEU A 75 -8.41 9.41 -7.58
CA LEU A 75 -7.14 9.93 -8.10
C LEU A 75 -6.36 8.90 -8.93
N SER A 76 -6.79 7.64 -8.91
CA SER A 76 -6.18 6.53 -9.64
C SER A 76 -6.60 6.53 -11.11
N SER A 77 -5.80 5.91 -11.95
CA SER A 77 -5.93 5.80 -13.41
C SER A 77 -5.88 4.34 -13.89
N GLY A 78 -5.28 3.43 -13.12
CA GLY A 78 -5.27 2.00 -13.36
C GLY A 78 -6.46 1.24 -12.76
N ASP A 79 -6.73 0.07 -13.37
CA ASP A 79 -7.74 -0.92 -12.99
C ASP A 79 -7.09 -2.29 -13.19
N PRO A 80 -6.87 -3.10 -12.13
CA PRO A 80 -7.43 -2.97 -10.78
C PRO A 80 -6.78 -1.91 -9.88
N VAL A 81 -7.51 -1.53 -8.82
CA VAL A 81 -6.99 -0.75 -7.70
C VAL A 81 -6.67 -1.67 -6.51
N VAL A 82 -5.41 -1.67 -6.09
CA VAL A 82 -4.90 -2.43 -4.95
C VAL A 82 -4.75 -1.49 -3.76
N PHE A 83 -5.27 -1.89 -2.60
CA PHE A 83 -5.10 -1.14 -1.36
C PHE A 83 -4.04 -1.77 -0.49
N THR A 84 -3.17 -0.94 0.08
CA THR A 84 -2.26 -1.34 1.18
C THR A 84 -2.12 -0.21 2.19
N SER A 85 -1.43 -0.44 3.30
CA SER A 85 -1.07 0.55 4.31
C SER A 85 0.42 0.83 4.28
N GLN A 86 0.82 1.98 4.82
CA GLN A 86 2.22 2.42 4.85
C GLN A 86 3.20 1.44 5.51
N ASP A 87 2.69 0.52 6.34
CA ASP A 87 3.41 -0.48 7.11
C ASP A 87 3.30 -1.92 6.55
N ALA A 88 2.59 -2.13 5.45
CA ALA A 88 2.39 -3.45 4.85
C ALA A 88 3.15 -3.60 3.52
N TYR A 89 4.43 -3.95 3.61
CA TYR A 89 5.29 -4.20 2.44
C TYR A 89 5.08 -5.60 1.84
N ALA A 90 5.36 -5.75 0.55
CA ALA A 90 5.25 -7.03 -0.14
C ALA A 90 6.33 -8.01 0.34
N GLU A 91 5.95 -9.27 0.61
CA GLU A 91 6.87 -10.34 1.02
C GLU A 91 7.91 -10.66 -0.06
N ASP A 92 7.49 -10.64 -1.33
CA ASP A 92 8.34 -10.94 -2.48
C ASP A 92 7.97 -10.10 -3.71
N GLU A 93 8.74 -10.24 -4.78
CA GLU A 93 8.52 -9.57 -6.08
C GLU A 93 7.26 -9.99 -6.85
N HIS A 94 6.51 -10.99 -6.41
CA HIS A 94 5.36 -11.53 -7.13
C HIS A 94 4.03 -11.25 -6.44
N TRP A 95 4.02 -10.46 -5.37
CA TRP A 95 2.81 -10.10 -4.63
C TRP A 95 1.73 -9.49 -5.53
N LEU A 96 2.09 -8.52 -6.36
CA LEU A 96 1.14 -7.81 -7.21
C LEU A 96 0.61 -8.72 -8.31
N ALA A 97 1.49 -9.44 -9.00
CA ALA A 97 1.11 -10.42 -10.02
C ALA A 97 0.15 -11.48 -9.47
N ARG A 98 0.38 -12.01 -8.26
CA ARG A 98 -0.53 -12.98 -7.63
C ARG A 98 -1.89 -12.40 -7.27
N LEU A 99 -1.99 -11.10 -7.02
CA LEU A 99 -3.27 -10.44 -6.77
C LEU A 99 -4.05 -10.16 -8.05
N THR A 100 -3.36 -9.92 -9.18
CA THR A 100 -4.00 -9.42 -10.39
C THR A 100 -4.13 -10.46 -11.51
N ASP A 101 -3.23 -11.45 -11.60
CA ASP A 101 -3.23 -12.50 -12.62
C ASP A 101 -4.08 -13.72 -12.22
N ILE A 102 -5.37 -13.48 -11.99
CA ILE A 102 -6.32 -14.50 -11.52
C ILE A 102 -7.64 -14.50 -12.32
N GLY A 103 -7.68 -13.79 -13.45
CA GLY A 103 -8.87 -13.63 -14.28
C GLY A 103 -9.81 -12.51 -13.80
N GLU A 104 -11.11 -12.63 -14.06
CA GLU A 104 -12.10 -11.64 -13.60
C GLU A 104 -12.43 -11.83 -12.12
N PHE A 105 -12.36 -10.75 -11.34
CA PHE A 105 -12.71 -10.72 -9.93
C PHE A 105 -13.41 -9.40 -9.56
N ALA A 106 -14.32 -9.47 -8.59
CA ALA A 106 -14.88 -8.27 -7.96
C ALA A 106 -14.00 -7.76 -6.80
N GLY A 107 -13.17 -8.62 -6.24
CA GLY A 107 -12.24 -8.29 -5.16
C GLY A 107 -11.46 -9.51 -4.70
N VAL A 108 -10.20 -9.28 -4.34
CA VAL A 108 -9.31 -10.27 -3.73
C VAL A 108 -8.52 -9.66 -2.60
N TYR A 109 -7.99 -10.50 -1.74
CA TYR A 109 -7.10 -10.08 -0.66
C TYR A 109 -5.97 -11.10 -0.52
N GLY A 110 -4.78 -10.59 -0.20
CA GLY A 110 -3.62 -11.41 0.11
C GLY A 110 -3.62 -11.89 1.55
N ARG A 111 -2.94 -13.00 1.80
CA ARG A 111 -2.59 -13.45 3.16
C ARG A 111 -1.73 -12.37 3.84
N GLN A 112 -2.00 -12.07 5.11
CA GLN A 112 -1.14 -11.20 5.92
C GLN A 112 -0.13 -12.03 6.69
N LEU A 113 1.15 -11.66 6.56
CA LEU A 113 2.25 -12.30 7.27
C LEU A 113 2.76 -11.35 8.35
N ALA A 114 3.21 -11.91 9.46
CA ALA A 114 3.90 -11.13 10.48
C ALA A 114 5.24 -10.62 9.94
N HIS A 115 5.62 -9.40 10.33
CA HIS A 115 6.96 -8.91 10.07
C HIS A 115 8.01 -9.91 10.57
N HIS A 116 9.16 -9.95 9.90
CA HIS A 116 10.21 -10.91 10.25
C HIS A 116 10.72 -10.72 11.68
N ASP A 117 10.67 -9.48 12.19
CA ASP A 117 11.01 -9.07 13.56
C ASP A 117 9.81 -8.98 14.51
N ALA A 118 8.61 -9.40 14.08
CA ALA A 118 7.42 -9.40 14.92
C ALA A 118 7.60 -10.23 16.20
N THR A 119 6.99 -9.74 17.27
CA THR A 119 7.01 -10.42 18.57
C THR A 119 6.26 -11.77 18.50
N PRO A 120 6.57 -12.74 19.39
CA PRO A 120 5.85 -14.01 19.38
C PRO A 120 4.32 -13.90 19.46
N PRO A 121 3.72 -12.98 20.26
CA PRO A 121 2.28 -12.77 20.26
C PRO A 121 1.72 -12.26 18.92
N GLU A 122 2.37 -11.29 18.29
CA GLU A 122 1.94 -10.75 16.97
C GLU A 122 2.00 -11.82 15.88
N ARG A 123 3.10 -12.58 15.87
CA ARG A 123 3.26 -13.71 14.94
C ARG A 123 2.17 -14.75 15.14
N TYR A 124 1.93 -15.17 16.39
CA TYR A 124 0.86 -16.12 16.70
C TYR A 124 -0.52 -15.59 16.27
N PHE A 125 -0.80 -14.32 16.51
CA PHE A 125 -2.07 -13.71 16.13
C PHE A 125 -2.30 -13.74 14.62
N LEU A 126 -1.30 -13.35 13.83
CA LEU A 126 -1.39 -13.36 12.37
C LEU A 126 -1.42 -14.78 11.81
N ASP A 127 -0.61 -15.70 12.33
CA ASP A 127 -0.66 -17.11 11.93
C ASP A 127 -2.01 -17.76 12.29
N PHE A 128 -2.63 -17.39 13.40
CA PHE A 128 -3.96 -17.89 13.77
C PHE A 128 -5.06 -17.39 12.82
N LEU A 129 -4.98 -16.13 12.37
CA LEU A 129 -6.00 -15.53 11.50
C LEU A 129 -5.81 -15.88 10.02
N TYR A 130 -4.57 -16.03 9.58
CA TYR A 130 -4.20 -16.09 8.16
C TYR A 130 -3.43 -17.37 7.77
N GLY A 131 -3.16 -18.28 8.72
CA GLY A 131 -2.39 -19.51 8.53
C GLY A 131 -3.18 -20.76 8.19
#